data_AF-A0A0F6Z7S1-F1
#
_entry.id   AF-A0A0F6Z7S1-F1
#
_cell.length_a   1.000
_cell.length_b   1.000
_cell.length_c   1.000
_cell.angle_alpha   90.00
_cell.angle_beta   90.00
_cell.angle_gamma   90.00
#
_symmetry.space_group_name_H-M   'P 1'
#
loop_
_entity.id
_entity.type
_entity.pdbx_description
1 polymer ?
#
loop_
_entity_poly.entity_id
_entity_poly.type
_entity_poly.pdbx_seq_one_letter_code
_entity_poly.pdbx_strand_id
1 'polypeptide(L)'
;MASEEELEELTASVSTVGLIHPIILTPDGLVLDGRNRLEACKRAGVEPTFETREGDDDDFKEFVIGVNTTGRRESMTVQIAAASVALILGHERRKNGRWKYGQLNSEDLQNSSMQKAVHQSGMVLDILGPAHLEEVRDGATSLNAKYEEARREKERLENIERRKVEAAKDEADREAYADQYFEDHPVAQEWLASKPEGVFATSREAYAAYQEFDREARALEEARKREEEEKRRVRQDRIERMARYLESFISSFQTGIDMADHPEREEILSVLPPQKRADFLDIETKYLKGENNVEPS
;
A
#
# COMPACT_ATOMS: atom_id res chain seq x y z
N MET A 1 31.47 -44.33 -0.37
CA MET A 1 32.04 -44.09 0.97
C MET A 1 32.55 -42.67 0.98
N ALA A 2 32.58 -42.01 2.13
CA ALA A 2 33.16 -40.67 2.22
C ALA A 2 34.63 -40.68 1.77
N SER A 3 35.09 -39.55 1.24
CA SER A 3 36.52 -39.34 0.99
C SER A 3 37.30 -39.32 2.33
N GLU A 4 38.62 -39.52 2.27
CA GLU A 4 39.45 -39.51 3.48
C GLU A 4 39.37 -38.17 4.22
N GLU A 5 39.26 -37.07 3.47
CA GLU A 5 39.11 -35.70 3.98
C GLU A 5 37.78 -35.52 4.73
N GLU A 6 36.65 -35.93 4.14
CA GLU A 6 35.32 -35.90 4.78
C GLU A 6 35.26 -36.76 6.05
N LEU A 7 36.03 -37.84 6.10
CA LEU A 7 36.08 -38.74 7.25
C LEU A 7 36.94 -38.17 8.39
N GLU A 8 38.04 -37.47 8.07
CA GLU A 8 38.83 -36.70 9.04
C GLU A 8 38.01 -35.54 9.62
N GLU A 9 37.25 -34.82 8.79
CA GLU A 9 36.34 -33.75 9.23
C GLU A 9 35.28 -34.26 10.23
N LEU A 10 34.64 -35.40 9.90
CA LEU A 10 33.66 -36.04 10.77
C LEU A 10 34.29 -36.50 12.09
N THR A 11 35.55 -36.95 12.05
CA THR A 11 36.31 -37.34 13.24
C THR A 11 36.58 -36.15 14.16
N ALA A 12 36.97 -34.99 13.60
CA ALA A 12 37.21 -33.77 14.37
C ALA A 12 35.93 -33.24 15.03
N SER A 13 34.81 -33.28 14.30
CA SER A 13 33.48 -32.91 14.83
C SER A 13 33.06 -33.81 15.99
N VAL A 14 33.18 -35.13 15.83
CA VAL A 14 32.86 -36.12 16.87
C VAL A 14 33.77 -35.96 18.09
N SER A 15 35.05 -35.63 17.90
CA SER A 15 35.97 -35.35 19.02
C SER A 15 35.59 -34.10 19.82
N THR A 16 35.08 -33.06 19.14
CA THR A 16 34.76 -31.77 19.77
C THR A 16 33.40 -31.78 20.48
N VAL A 17 32.38 -32.39 19.85
CA VAL A 17 30.97 -32.28 20.29
C VAL A 17 30.40 -33.64 20.71
N GLY A 18 31.10 -34.74 20.46
CA GLY A 18 30.60 -36.10 20.65
C GLY A 18 29.77 -36.60 19.46
N LEU A 19 29.29 -37.84 19.54
CA LEU A 19 28.36 -38.38 18.56
C LEU A 19 26.96 -37.82 18.81
N ILE A 20 26.48 -36.95 17.91
CA ILE A 20 25.16 -36.30 18.04
C ILE A 20 24.01 -37.22 17.57
N HIS A 21 24.23 -38.01 16.53
CA HIS A 21 23.22 -38.91 15.97
C HIS A 21 23.64 -40.38 16.08
N PRO A 22 22.76 -41.26 16.58
CA PRO A 22 23.10 -42.66 16.76
C PRO A 22 23.40 -43.35 15.42
N ILE A 23 24.11 -44.46 15.52
CA ILE A 23 24.36 -45.39 14.42
C ILE A 23 23.21 -46.38 14.41
N ILE A 24 22.50 -46.46 13.28
CA ILE A 24 21.32 -47.29 13.16
C ILE A 24 21.74 -48.71 12.75
N LEU A 25 21.29 -49.68 13.53
CA LEU A 25 21.52 -51.10 13.31
C LEU A 25 20.23 -51.81 12.91
N THR A 26 20.34 -52.89 12.15
CA THR A 26 19.28 -53.91 12.05
C THR A 26 19.20 -54.72 13.36
N PRO A 27 18.12 -55.48 13.60
CA PRO A 27 18.02 -56.37 14.77
C PRO A 27 19.15 -57.40 14.83
N ASP A 28 19.70 -57.78 13.68
CA ASP A 28 20.85 -58.69 13.54
C ASP A 28 22.21 -58.00 13.77
N GLY A 29 22.22 -56.71 14.12
CA GLY A 29 23.42 -55.93 14.43
C GLY A 29 24.17 -55.40 13.20
N LEU A 30 23.58 -55.43 12.01
CA LEU A 30 24.21 -54.88 10.80
C LEU A 30 24.03 -53.36 10.74
N VAL A 31 25.07 -52.63 10.34
CA VAL A 31 24.99 -51.17 10.21
C VAL A 31 24.14 -50.80 8.99
N LEU A 32 22.94 -50.34 9.29
CA LEU A 32 21.95 -49.84 8.36
C LEU A 32 22.27 -48.39 7.98
N ASP A 33 22.68 -47.58 8.95
CA ASP A 33 23.00 -46.17 8.74
C ASP A 33 24.05 -45.64 9.71
N GLY A 34 25.07 -44.95 9.18
CA GLY A 34 26.09 -44.29 10.01
C GLY A 34 27.47 -44.92 9.95
N ARG A 35 27.81 -45.61 8.85
CA ARG A 35 29.12 -46.24 8.64
C ARG A 35 30.29 -45.27 8.81
N ASN A 36 30.20 -44.07 8.24
CA ASN A 36 31.24 -43.04 8.42
C ASN A 36 31.28 -42.50 9.86
N ARG A 37 30.12 -42.40 10.54
CA ARG A 37 30.07 -41.98 11.96
C ARG A 37 30.68 -43.03 12.88
N LEU A 38 30.44 -44.31 12.60
CA LEU A 38 31.07 -45.43 13.31
C LEU A 38 32.59 -45.39 13.16
N GLU A 39 33.07 -45.15 11.93
CA GLU A 39 34.48 -45.02 11.61
C GLU A 39 35.10 -43.79 12.30
N ALA A 40 34.42 -42.64 12.28
CA ALA A 40 34.84 -41.41 12.95
C ALA A 40 34.88 -41.54 14.49
N CYS A 41 33.89 -42.21 15.11
CA CYS A 41 33.91 -42.50 16.55
C CYS A 41 35.13 -43.34 16.94
N LYS A 42 35.46 -44.36 16.12
CA LYS A 42 36.66 -45.17 16.33
C LYS A 42 37.94 -44.35 16.25
N ARG A 43 38.06 -43.46 15.25
CA ARG A 43 39.22 -42.58 15.07
C ARG A 43 39.34 -41.52 16.16
N ALA A 44 38.22 -40.99 16.63
CA ALA A 44 38.16 -39.96 17.68
C ALA A 44 38.28 -40.53 19.10
N GLY A 45 38.17 -41.85 19.28
CA GLY A 45 38.17 -42.49 20.61
C GLY A 45 36.89 -42.19 21.43
N VAL A 46 35.80 -41.83 20.75
CA VAL A 46 34.49 -41.54 21.39
C VAL A 46 33.62 -42.78 21.33
N GLU A 47 32.97 -43.15 22.43
CA GLU A 47 32.06 -44.31 22.44
C GLU A 47 30.82 -44.05 21.55
N PRO A 48 30.55 -44.91 20.55
CA PRO A 48 29.40 -44.77 19.69
C PRO A 48 28.09 -45.12 20.41
N THR A 49 27.04 -44.37 20.14
CA THR A 49 25.66 -44.70 20.54
C THR A 49 24.95 -45.39 19.38
N PHE A 50 24.23 -46.48 19.68
CA PHE A 50 23.51 -47.28 18.70
C PHE A 50 22.00 -47.24 18.93
N GLU A 51 21.24 -47.31 17.84
CA GLU A 51 19.79 -47.46 17.86
C GLU A 51 19.39 -48.61 16.93
N THR A 52 18.57 -49.53 17.41
CA THR A 52 18.12 -50.69 16.61
C THR A 52 16.80 -50.36 15.94
N ARG A 53 16.72 -50.55 14.63
CA ARG A 53 15.50 -50.36 13.85
C ARG A 53 14.89 -51.72 13.50
N GLU A 54 13.68 -51.95 13.96
CA GLU A 54 12.85 -53.09 13.56
C GLU A 54 12.34 -52.91 12.11
N GLY A 55 12.21 -54.01 11.38
CA GLY A 55 11.73 -54.02 9.99
C GLY A 55 12.20 -55.25 9.22
N ASP A 56 11.77 -55.35 7.96
CA ASP A 56 12.28 -56.34 7.02
C ASP A 56 13.28 -55.76 6.01
N ASP A 57 13.80 -56.61 5.12
CA ASP A 57 14.79 -56.22 4.11
C ASP A 57 14.30 -55.11 3.17
N ASP A 58 12.99 -54.98 2.95
CA ASP A 58 12.42 -53.96 2.08
C ASP A 58 12.24 -52.63 2.85
N ASP A 59 11.82 -52.68 4.12
CA ASP A 59 11.82 -51.53 5.04
C ASP A 59 13.23 -50.92 5.20
N PHE A 60 14.25 -51.77 5.27
CA PHE A 60 15.65 -51.35 5.39
C PHE A 60 16.15 -50.67 4.13
N LYS A 61 15.82 -51.20 2.94
CA LYS A 61 16.20 -50.58 1.65
C LYS A 61 15.53 -49.24 1.45
N GLU A 62 14.23 -49.14 1.76
CA GLU A 62 13.49 -47.89 1.66
C GLU A 62 14.08 -46.81 2.58
N PHE A 63 14.44 -47.19 3.81
CA PHE A 63 15.13 -46.30 4.74
C PHE A 63 16.48 -45.82 4.20
N VAL A 64 17.33 -46.73 3.71
CA VAL A 64 18.67 -46.39 3.19
C VAL A 64 18.57 -45.49 1.96
N ILE A 65 17.60 -45.73 1.07
CA ILE A 65 17.34 -44.89 -0.10
C ILE A 65 16.86 -43.51 0.36
N GLY A 66 15.89 -43.41 1.28
CA GLY A 66 15.40 -42.14 1.79
C GLY A 66 16.49 -41.28 2.44
N VAL A 67 17.40 -41.91 3.19
CA VAL A 67 18.51 -41.25 3.87
C VAL A 67 19.62 -40.81 2.89
N ASN A 68 19.89 -41.58 1.83
CA ASN A 68 20.97 -41.28 0.88
C ASN A 68 20.54 -40.39 -0.30
N THR A 69 19.31 -40.52 -0.82
CA THR A 69 18.84 -39.81 -2.04
C THR A 69 18.63 -38.31 -1.82
N THR A 70 18.51 -37.84 -0.56
CA THR A 70 18.17 -36.44 -0.31
C THR A 70 19.38 -35.49 -0.14
N GLY A 71 20.63 -35.97 -0.22
CA GLY A 71 21.81 -35.14 0.13
C GLY A 71 21.76 -34.57 1.57
N ARG A 72 20.84 -35.08 2.40
CA ARG A 72 20.46 -34.56 3.73
C ARG A 72 21.54 -34.77 4.78
N ARG A 73 22.40 -35.79 4.64
CA ARG A 73 23.33 -36.21 5.70
C ARG A 73 24.48 -35.24 5.93
N GLU A 74 25.12 -34.78 4.86
CA GLU A 74 26.22 -33.81 4.98
C GLU A 74 25.69 -32.41 5.32
N SER A 75 24.58 -32.00 4.68
CA SER A 75 23.98 -30.68 4.91
C SER A 75 23.37 -30.51 6.30
N MET A 76 22.69 -31.53 6.86
CA MET A 76 22.13 -31.44 8.21
C MET A 76 23.22 -31.45 9.29
N THR A 77 24.30 -32.21 9.11
CA THR A 77 25.40 -32.24 10.08
C THR A 77 26.07 -30.88 10.19
N VAL A 78 26.31 -30.20 9.06
CA VAL A 78 26.88 -28.83 9.03
C VAL A 78 25.91 -27.82 9.66
N GLN A 79 24.61 -27.91 9.38
CA GLN A 79 23.60 -27.01 9.96
C GLN A 79 23.47 -27.16 11.49
N ILE A 80 23.45 -28.41 11.97
CA ILE A 80 23.40 -28.72 13.41
C ILE A 80 24.67 -28.27 14.11
N ALA A 81 25.84 -28.54 13.54
CA ALA A 81 27.11 -28.07 14.07
C ALA A 81 27.16 -26.53 14.14
N ALA A 82 26.73 -25.84 13.08
CA ALA A 82 26.67 -24.39 13.05
C ALA A 82 25.67 -23.80 14.05
N ALA A 83 24.50 -24.44 14.25
CA ALA A 83 23.53 -24.03 15.27
C ALA A 83 24.10 -24.18 16.68
N SER A 84 24.75 -25.31 16.98
CA SER A 84 25.44 -25.55 18.26
C SER A 84 26.54 -24.53 18.52
N VAL A 85 27.41 -24.28 17.53
CA VAL A 85 28.45 -23.25 17.60
C VAL A 85 27.84 -21.88 17.85
N ALA A 86 26.74 -21.55 17.17
CA ALA A 86 26.09 -20.26 17.34
C ALA A 86 25.43 -20.09 18.72
N LEU A 87 24.85 -21.14 19.30
CA LEU A 87 24.28 -21.12 20.65
C LEU A 87 25.36 -20.96 21.73
N ILE A 88 26.48 -21.69 21.59
CA ILE A 88 27.58 -21.66 22.56
C ILE A 88 28.33 -20.32 22.48
N LEU A 89 28.67 -19.88 21.28
CA LEU A 89 29.55 -18.72 21.08
C LEU A 89 28.79 -17.40 20.88
N GLY A 90 27.49 -17.46 20.57
CA GLY A 90 26.67 -16.30 20.20
C GLY A 90 26.64 -15.23 21.28
N HIS A 91 26.48 -15.61 22.54
CA HIS A 91 26.39 -14.68 23.66
C HIS A 91 27.69 -13.89 23.93
N GLU A 92 28.86 -14.45 23.64
CA GLU A 92 30.15 -13.82 23.97
C GLU A 92 30.86 -13.19 22.75
N ARG A 93 30.60 -13.76 21.57
CA ARG A 93 31.37 -13.48 20.34
C ARG A 93 30.56 -12.76 19.26
N ARG A 94 29.25 -12.54 19.45
CA ARG A 94 28.41 -11.81 18.50
C ARG A 94 28.06 -10.42 19.03
N LYS A 95 28.37 -9.37 18.27
CA LYS A 95 28.02 -7.98 18.58
C LYS A 95 27.57 -7.27 17.30
N ASN A 96 26.50 -6.48 17.38
CA ASN A 96 25.96 -5.69 16.26
C ASN A 96 25.78 -6.53 14.97
N GLY A 97 25.27 -7.75 15.10
CA GLY A 97 25.03 -8.66 13.97
C GLY A 97 26.28 -9.27 13.32
N ARG A 98 27.47 -9.10 13.93
CA ARG A 98 28.74 -9.66 13.43
C ARG A 98 29.40 -10.57 14.47
N TRP A 99 29.97 -11.66 13.96
CA TRP A 99 30.91 -12.50 14.72
C TRP A 99 32.24 -11.76 14.89
N LYS A 100 32.84 -11.80 16.09
CA LYS A 100 34.19 -11.26 16.32
C LYS A 100 35.22 -12.00 15.44
N TYR A 101 36.02 -11.22 14.71
CA TYR A 101 37.00 -11.71 13.74
C TYR A 101 38.23 -12.37 14.42
N GLY A 102 38.83 -13.38 13.78
CA GLY A 102 40.07 -14.02 14.22
C GLY A 102 39.96 -15.02 15.38
N GLN A 103 38.75 -15.41 15.75
CA GLN A 103 38.47 -16.24 16.91
C GLN A 103 37.66 -17.52 16.59
N LEU A 104 37.39 -17.76 15.32
CA LEU A 104 37.09 -19.07 14.75
C LEU A 104 38.36 -19.45 13.98
N ASN A 105 38.97 -20.61 14.25
CA ASN A 105 40.26 -20.97 13.65
C ASN A 105 40.20 -20.87 12.12
N SER A 106 41.25 -20.31 11.53
CA SER A 106 41.40 -20.10 10.09
C SER A 106 41.45 -21.40 9.27
N GLU A 107 41.69 -22.54 9.92
CA GLU A 107 41.76 -23.86 9.29
C GLU A 107 40.38 -24.58 9.32
N ASP A 108 39.59 -24.44 10.39
CA ASP A 108 38.26 -25.06 10.55
C ASP A 108 37.15 -24.40 9.67
N LEU A 109 37.41 -23.21 9.14
CA LEU A 109 36.45 -22.44 8.33
C LEU A 109 36.78 -22.43 6.82
N GLN A 110 37.72 -23.24 6.33
CA GLN A 110 38.00 -23.27 4.88
C GLN A 110 36.81 -23.80 4.05
N ASN A 111 35.85 -24.46 4.69
CA ASN A 111 34.62 -24.89 4.05
C ASN A 111 33.57 -23.75 3.97
N SER A 112 33.34 -23.26 2.76
CA SER A 112 32.37 -22.20 2.46
C SER A 112 30.94 -22.50 2.97
N SER A 113 30.57 -23.77 3.09
CA SER A 113 29.25 -24.19 3.58
C SER A 113 29.07 -23.94 5.08
N MET A 114 30.11 -24.19 5.89
CA MET A 114 30.09 -23.95 7.34
C MET A 114 30.09 -22.45 7.65
N GLN A 115 30.87 -21.65 6.92
CA GLN A 115 30.84 -20.19 7.04
C GLN A 115 29.44 -19.63 6.79
N LYS A 116 28.79 -20.11 5.72
CA LYS A 116 27.41 -19.72 5.39
C LYS A 116 26.44 -20.14 6.49
N ALA A 117 26.54 -21.37 6.99
CA ALA A 117 25.68 -21.86 8.05
C ALA A 117 25.85 -21.06 9.36
N VAL A 118 27.08 -20.77 9.79
CA VAL A 118 27.36 -19.94 10.99
C VAL A 118 26.84 -18.51 10.81
N HIS A 119 26.93 -17.96 9.60
CA HIS A 119 26.34 -16.66 9.29
C HIS A 119 24.80 -16.69 9.42
N GLN A 120 24.15 -17.69 8.83
CA GLN A 120 22.69 -17.88 8.90
C GLN A 120 22.23 -18.10 10.35
N SER A 121 22.91 -18.94 11.12
CA SER A 121 22.59 -19.19 12.52
C SER A 121 22.68 -17.91 13.36
N GLY A 122 23.69 -17.07 13.08
CA GLY A 122 23.81 -15.77 13.73
C GLY A 122 22.61 -14.85 13.49
N MET A 123 22.05 -14.82 12.26
CA MET A 123 20.85 -14.04 11.95
C MET A 123 19.63 -14.55 12.70
N VAL A 124 19.45 -15.87 12.78
CA VAL A 124 18.36 -16.49 13.54
C VAL A 124 18.46 -16.12 15.01
N LEU A 125 19.66 -16.16 15.58
CA LEU A 125 19.90 -15.78 16.97
C LEU A 125 19.56 -14.31 17.24
N ASP A 126 19.96 -13.40 16.35
CA ASP A 126 19.75 -11.96 16.55
C ASP A 126 18.27 -11.55 16.45
N ILE A 127 17.49 -12.20 15.57
CA ILE A 127 16.12 -11.79 15.23
C ILE A 127 15.07 -12.64 15.93
N LEU A 128 15.24 -13.96 15.94
CA LEU A 128 14.25 -14.92 16.48
C LEU A 128 14.64 -15.45 17.86
N GLY A 129 15.93 -15.38 18.22
CA GLY A 129 16.45 -15.82 19.51
C GLY A 129 16.89 -17.29 19.56
N PRO A 130 17.44 -17.74 20.71
CA PRO A 130 18.13 -19.02 20.83
C PRO A 130 17.22 -20.24 20.66
N ALA A 131 15.96 -20.18 21.11
CA ALA A 131 15.01 -21.29 21.01
C ALA A 131 14.83 -21.79 19.56
N HIS A 132 14.87 -20.88 18.59
CA HIS A 132 14.73 -21.23 17.17
C HIS A 132 15.95 -21.96 16.61
N LEU A 133 17.13 -21.73 17.18
CA LEU A 133 18.35 -22.49 16.85
C LEU A 133 18.40 -23.84 17.57
N GLU A 134 17.81 -23.96 18.76
CA GLU A 134 17.68 -25.24 19.46
C GLU A 134 16.87 -26.22 18.63
N GLU A 135 15.76 -25.78 18.01
CA GLU A 135 14.99 -26.61 17.07
C GLU A 135 15.83 -27.09 15.87
N VAL A 136 16.76 -26.27 15.39
CA VAL A 136 17.67 -26.65 14.29
C VAL A 136 18.72 -27.65 14.78
N ARG A 137 19.30 -27.41 15.95
CA ARG A 137 20.28 -28.29 16.60
C ARG A 137 19.67 -29.68 16.84
N ASP A 138 18.43 -29.72 17.31
CA ASP A 138 17.72 -30.95 17.66
C ASP A 138 17.19 -31.66 16.39
N GLY A 139 17.41 -31.08 15.20
CA GLY A 139 17.01 -31.65 13.91
C GLY A 139 15.51 -31.57 13.64
N ALA A 140 14.74 -30.84 14.46
CA ALA A 140 13.30 -30.67 14.30
C ALA A 140 12.95 -29.81 13.09
N THR A 141 13.85 -28.91 12.67
CA THR A 141 13.69 -28.04 11.51
C THR A 141 15.02 -27.80 10.79
N SER A 142 14.97 -27.22 9.59
CA SER A 142 16.17 -26.85 8.84
C SER A 142 16.64 -25.44 9.19
N LEU A 143 17.96 -25.22 9.18
CA LEU A 143 18.55 -23.89 9.37
C LEU A 143 18.04 -22.91 8.31
N ASN A 144 17.89 -23.37 7.07
CA ASN A 144 17.42 -22.53 5.98
C ASN A 144 15.99 -22.03 6.20
N ALA A 145 15.10 -22.87 6.77
CA ALA A 145 13.73 -22.46 7.09
C ALA A 145 13.71 -21.34 8.14
N LYS A 146 14.43 -21.52 9.26
CA LYS A 146 14.53 -20.50 10.32
C LYS A 146 15.26 -19.24 9.84
N TYR A 147 16.25 -19.40 8.97
CA TYR A 147 16.94 -18.26 8.36
C TYR A 147 16.01 -17.42 7.49
N GLU A 148 15.18 -18.02 6.64
CA GLU A 148 14.21 -17.28 5.82
C GLU A 148 13.12 -16.62 6.69
N GLU A 149 12.72 -17.26 7.80
CA GLU A 149 11.84 -16.65 8.80
C GLU A 149 12.47 -15.41 9.45
N ALA A 150 13.72 -15.52 9.92
CA ALA A 150 14.48 -14.42 10.50
C ALA A 150 14.68 -13.28 9.51
N ARG A 151 14.96 -13.60 8.24
CA ARG A 151 15.11 -12.62 7.16
C ARG A 151 13.82 -11.82 6.94
N ARG A 152 12.67 -12.48 6.86
CA ARG A 152 11.36 -11.83 6.69
C ARG A 152 11.02 -10.95 7.89
N GLU A 153 11.32 -11.42 9.09
CA GLU A 153 11.06 -10.64 10.30
C GLU A 153 11.94 -9.39 10.37
N LYS A 154 13.23 -9.51 10.04
CA LYS A 154 14.13 -8.37 9.93
C LYS A 154 13.62 -7.34 8.92
N GLU A 155 13.26 -7.78 7.71
CA GLU A 155 12.72 -6.89 6.68
C GLU A 155 11.42 -6.21 7.13
N ARG A 156 10.54 -6.93 7.84
CA ARG A 156 9.32 -6.36 8.43
C ARG A 156 9.64 -5.25 9.42
N LEU A 157 10.58 -5.48 10.34
CA LEU A 157 10.99 -4.49 11.34
C LEU A 157 11.65 -3.26 10.71
N GLU A 158 12.57 -3.46 9.77
CA GLU A 158 13.22 -2.38 9.01
C GLU A 158 12.19 -1.55 8.22
N ASN A 159 11.17 -2.20 7.63
CA ASN A 159 10.09 -1.50 6.92
C ASN A 159 9.19 -0.70 7.86
N ILE A 160 8.90 -1.21 9.07
CA ILE A 160 8.17 -0.48 10.09
C ILE A 160 8.95 0.76 10.54
N GLU A 161 10.26 0.61 10.80
CA GLU A 161 11.11 1.71 11.22
C GLU A 161 11.23 2.77 10.12
N ARG A 162 11.48 2.37 8.87
CA ARG A 162 11.51 3.26 7.71
C ARG A 162 10.20 4.06 7.59
N ARG A 163 9.05 3.40 7.71
CA ARG A 163 7.74 4.06 7.67
C ARG A 163 7.54 5.05 8.80
N LYS A 164 8.04 4.75 10.00
CA LYS A 164 7.99 5.69 11.14
C LYS A 164 8.84 6.92 10.88
N VAL A 165 10.06 6.75 10.37
CA VAL A 165 10.96 7.86 10.03
C VAL A 165 10.36 8.72 8.92
N GLU A 166 9.82 8.09 7.87
CA GLU A 166 9.17 8.77 6.76
C GLU A 166 7.93 9.53 7.22
N ALA A 167 7.05 8.92 8.02
CA ALA A 167 5.88 9.60 8.57
C ALA A 167 6.25 10.78 9.47
N ALA A 168 7.29 10.66 10.30
CA ALA A 168 7.76 11.75 11.14
C ALA A 168 8.34 12.90 10.31
N LYS A 169 9.06 12.58 9.22
CA LYS A 169 9.57 13.57 8.28
C LYS A 169 8.42 14.27 7.55
N ASP A 170 7.46 13.53 7.02
CA ASP A 170 6.28 14.08 6.34
C ASP A 170 5.47 14.99 7.27
N GLU A 171 5.35 14.63 8.55
CA GLU A 171 4.70 15.45 9.56
C GLU A 171 5.44 16.76 9.81
N ALA A 172 6.77 16.72 9.94
CA ALA A 172 7.62 17.91 10.08
C ALA A 172 7.59 18.81 8.82
N ASP A 173 7.65 18.21 7.63
CA ASP A 173 7.58 18.94 6.36
C ASP A 173 6.23 19.64 6.19
N ARG A 174 5.12 19.03 6.63
CA ARG A 174 3.79 19.67 6.63
C ARG A 174 3.67 20.80 7.63
N GLU A 175 4.27 20.67 8.80
CA GLU A 175 4.31 21.73 9.80
C GLU A 175 5.06 22.95 9.25
N ALA A 176 6.27 22.73 8.73
CA ALA A 176 7.09 23.79 8.12
C ALA A 176 6.39 24.45 6.92
N TYR A 177 5.69 23.66 6.10
CA TYR A 177 4.88 24.19 5.00
C TYR A 177 3.73 25.07 5.52
N ALA A 178 3.04 24.65 6.59
CA ALA A 178 1.96 25.43 7.18
C ALA A 178 2.47 26.76 7.73
N ASP A 179 3.60 26.76 8.44
CA ASP A 179 4.28 27.97 8.91
C ASP A 179 4.56 28.93 7.75
N GLN A 180 5.25 28.43 6.72
CA GLN A 180 5.59 29.22 5.55
C GLN A 180 4.34 29.75 4.82
N TYR A 181 3.28 28.94 4.75
CA TYR A 181 2.03 29.36 4.10
C TYR A 181 1.43 30.57 4.79
N PHE A 182 1.37 30.59 6.12
CA PHE A 182 0.84 31.73 6.88
C PHE A 182 1.74 32.96 6.78
N GLU A 183 3.06 32.80 6.61
CA GLU A 183 3.96 33.93 6.32
C GLU A 183 3.72 34.54 4.93
N ASP A 184 3.56 33.68 3.92
CA ASP A 184 3.43 34.11 2.53
C ASP A 184 2.02 34.64 2.17
N HIS A 185 1.00 34.33 2.98
CA HIS A 185 -0.40 34.65 2.69
C HIS A 185 -1.04 35.54 3.78
N PRO A 186 -1.08 36.87 3.59
CA PRO A 186 -1.61 37.82 4.59
C PRO A 186 -3.04 37.55 5.03
N VAL A 187 -3.93 37.14 4.11
CA VAL A 187 -5.33 36.82 4.44
C VAL A 187 -5.43 35.61 5.38
N ALA A 188 -4.57 34.60 5.18
CA ALA A 188 -4.52 33.44 6.05
C ALA A 188 -3.96 33.82 7.43
N GLN A 189 -2.96 34.70 7.47
CA GLN A 189 -2.37 35.22 8.70
C GLN A 189 -3.38 36.04 9.51
N GLU A 190 -4.15 36.92 8.87
CA GLU A 190 -5.23 37.68 9.52
C GLU A 190 -6.32 36.76 10.07
N TRP A 191 -6.70 35.72 9.30
CA TRP A 191 -7.64 34.71 9.78
C TRP A 191 -7.11 33.99 11.02
N LEU A 192 -5.83 33.60 11.04
CA LEU A 192 -5.21 32.94 12.18
C LEU A 192 -5.17 33.88 13.40
N ALA A 193 -4.79 35.14 13.21
CA ALA A 193 -4.75 36.16 14.26
C ALA A 193 -6.15 36.51 14.82
N SER A 194 -7.22 36.25 14.06
CA SER A 194 -8.60 36.42 14.54
C SER A 194 -9.04 35.33 15.53
N LYS A 195 -8.28 34.23 15.65
CA LYS A 195 -8.59 33.13 16.56
C LYS A 195 -7.98 33.40 17.95
N PRO A 196 -8.65 32.98 19.03
CA PRO A 196 -8.06 33.02 20.36
C PRO A 196 -6.70 32.28 20.40
N GLU A 197 -5.77 32.77 21.21
CA GLU A 197 -4.48 32.12 21.42
C GLU A 197 -4.68 30.69 21.99
N GLY A 198 -3.90 29.74 21.48
CA GLY A 198 -3.92 28.35 21.95
C GLY A 198 -5.05 27.47 21.41
N VAL A 199 -5.85 27.95 20.44
CA VAL A 199 -6.88 27.14 19.77
C VAL A 199 -6.28 25.98 18.97
N PHE A 200 -5.11 26.21 18.37
CA PHE A 200 -4.38 25.20 17.61
C PHE A 200 -3.08 24.87 18.33
N ALA A 201 -2.78 23.58 18.47
CA ALA A 201 -1.54 23.14 19.11
C ALA A 201 -0.34 23.21 18.15
N THR A 202 -0.61 23.14 16.85
CA THR A 202 0.38 23.15 15.76
C THR A 202 -0.08 24.04 14.61
N SER A 203 0.86 24.56 13.83
CA SER A 203 0.58 25.35 12.64
C SER A 203 -0.12 24.52 11.57
N ARG A 204 0.18 23.22 11.47
CA ARG A 204 -0.54 22.29 10.59
C ARG A 204 -2.03 22.20 10.91
N GLU A 205 -2.40 22.13 12.19
CA GLU A 205 -3.81 22.11 12.60
C GLU A 205 -4.53 23.40 12.22
N ALA A 206 -3.87 24.54 12.47
CA ALA A 206 -4.37 25.84 12.03
C ALA A 206 -4.57 25.91 10.51
N TYR A 207 -3.61 25.39 9.75
CA TYR A 207 -3.68 25.37 8.30
C TYR A 207 -4.79 24.48 7.76
N ALA A 208 -5.00 23.30 8.34
CA ALA A 208 -6.10 22.40 7.98
C ALA A 208 -7.47 23.09 8.20
N ALA A 209 -7.65 23.74 9.35
CA ALA A 209 -8.87 24.49 9.64
C ALA A 209 -9.06 25.70 8.70
N TYR A 210 -7.97 26.38 8.33
CA TYR A 210 -8.01 27.45 7.34
C TYR A 210 -8.46 26.95 5.96
N GLN A 211 -7.94 25.80 5.50
CA GLN A 211 -8.33 25.23 4.21
C GLN A 211 -9.83 24.91 4.15
N GLU A 212 -10.42 24.43 5.24
CA GLU A 212 -11.86 24.20 5.32
C GLU A 212 -12.63 25.52 5.25
N PHE A 213 -12.22 26.52 6.02
CA PHE A 213 -12.80 27.85 5.99
C PHE A 213 -12.75 28.49 4.59
N ASP A 214 -11.59 28.46 3.93
CA ASP A 214 -11.39 29.02 2.59
C ASP A 214 -12.22 28.26 1.54
N ARG A 215 -12.32 26.93 1.66
CA ARG A 215 -13.18 26.11 0.79
C ARG A 215 -14.65 26.50 0.94
N GLU A 216 -15.14 26.68 2.15
CA GLU A 216 -16.51 27.10 2.42
C GLU A 216 -16.79 28.52 1.90
N ALA A 217 -15.85 29.45 2.12
CA ALA A 217 -15.95 30.82 1.62
C ALA A 217 -16.07 30.85 0.09
N ARG A 218 -15.21 30.09 -0.62
CA ARG A 218 -15.27 29.97 -2.09
C ARG A 218 -16.57 29.31 -2.55
N ALA A 219 -17.03 28.27 -1.88
CA ALA A 219 -18.28 27.60 -2.22
C ALA A 219 -19.49 28.54 -2.09
N LEU A 220 -19.51 29.38 -1.04
CA LEU A 220 -20.54 30.38 -0.84
C LEU A 220 -20.50 31.47 -1.94
N GLU A 221 -19.30 31.93 -2.31
CA GLU A 221 -19.13 32.90 -3.38
C GLU A 221 -19.60 32.35 -4.73
N GLU A 222 -19.25 31.10 -5.04
CA GLU A 222 -19.71 30.41 -6.24
C GLU A 222 -21.23 30.23 -6.25
N ALA A 223 -21.84 29.85 -5.13
CA ALA A 223 -23.29 29.73 -5.01
C ALA A 223 -23.98 31.06 -5.28
N ARG A 224 -23.46 32.16 -4.72
CA ARG A 224 -23.98 33.51 -4.99
C ARG A 224 -23.88 33.88 -6.47
N LYS A 225 -22.73 33.62 -7.11
CA LYS A 225 -22.53 33.87 -8.55
C LYS A 225 -23.51 33.07 -9.40
N ARG A 226 -23.75 31.79 -9.06
CA ARG A 226 -24.73 30.94 -9.77
C ARG A 226 -26.15 31.47 -9.62
N GLU A 227 -26.53 31.91 -8.43
CA GLU A 227 -27.85 32.50 -8.19
C GLU A 227 -28.05 33.80 -8.98
N GLU A 228 -27.03 34.67 -9.01
CA GLU A 228 -27.05 35.91 -9.80
C GLU A 228 -27.14 35.62 -11.31
N GLU A 229 -26.38 34.64 -11.79
CA GLU A 229 -26.41 34.20 -13.19
C GLU A 229 -27.77 33.60 -13.57
N GLU A 230 -28.36 32.79 -12.69
CA GLU A 230 -29.71 32.25 -12.89
C GLU A 230 -30.75 33.37 -12.94
N LYS A 231 -30.70 34.34 -12.01
CA LYS A 231 -31.58 35.52 -12.05
C LYS A 231 -31.42 36.29 -13.37
N ARG A 232 -30.19 36.45 -13.86
CA ARG A 232 -29.91 37.09 -15.14
C ARG A 232 -30.49 36.30 -16.30
N ARG A 233 -30.30 34.97 -16.32
CA ARG A 233 -30.86 34.06 -17.34
C ARG A 233 -32.38 34.13 -17.36
N VAL A 234 -33.03 33.99 -16.20
CA VAL A 234 -34.51 34.07 -16.09
C VAL A 234 -35.04 35.43 -16.56
N ARG A 235 -34.35 36.53 -16.22
CA ARG A 235 -34.69 37.86 -16.71
C ARG A 235 -34.54 37.96 -18.23
N GLN A 236 -33.45 37.45 -18.79
CA GLN A 236 -33.18 37.44 -20.22
C GLN A 236 -34.25 36.64 -20.97
N ASP A 237 -34.56 35.42 -20.53
CA ASP A 237 -35.61 34.57 -21.12
C ASP A 237 -36.97 35.28 -21.12
N ARG A 238 -37.29 36.02 -20.05
CA ARG A 238 -38.54 36.80 -19.97
C ARG A 238 -38.55 37.94 -20.99
N ILE A 239 -37.43 38.65 -21.15
CA ILE A 239 -37.30 39.71 -22.15
C ILE A 239 -37.44 39.13 -23.56
N GLU A 240 -36.77 38.03 -23.88
CA GLU A 240 -36.82 37.37 -25.18
C GLU A 240 -38.21 36.79 -25.50
N ARG A 241 -38.92 36.26 -24.50
CA ARG A 241 -40.34 35.88 -24.66
C ARG A 241 -41.20 37.10 -25.00
N MET A 242 -41.01 38.22 -24.30
CA MET A 242 -41.77 39.44 -24.58
C MET A 242 -41.46 40.00 -25.97
N ALA A 243 -40.19 39.97 -26.39
CA ALA A 243 -39.78 40.37 -27.73
C ALA A 243 -40.49 39.53 -28.80
N ARG A 244 -40.55 38.20 -28.65
CA ARG A 244 -41.31 37.33 -29.56
C ARG A 244 -42.81 37.61 -29.61
N TYR A 245 -43.41 37.98 -28.48
CA TYR A 245 -44.82 38.42 -28.47
C TYR A 245 -45.00 39.74 -29.23
N LEU A 246 -44.08 40.68 -29.08
CA LEU A 246 -44.09 41.92 -29.84
C LEU A 246 -43.90 41.67 -31.34
N GLU A 247 -42.99 40.79 -31.75
CA GLU A 247 -42.83 40.39 -33.15
C GLU A 247 -44.12 39.79 -33.73
N SER A 248 -44.75 38.88 -32.99
CA SER A 248 -46.02 38.26 -33.40
C SER A 248 -47.15 39.28 -33.49
N PHE A 249 -47.20 40.23 -32.56
CA PHE A 249 -48.16 41.34 -32.58
C PHE A 249 -47.94 42.23 -33.79
N ILE A 250 -46.71 42.67 -34.06
CA ILE A 250 -46.39 43.51 -35.22
C ILE A 250 -46.79 42.81 -36.52
N SER A 251 -46.47 41.53 -36.68
CA SER A 251 -46.86 40.77 -37.86
C SER A 251 -48.39 40.66 -38.01
N SER A 252 -49.11 40.41 -36.92
CA SER A 252 -50.59 40.34 -36.95
C SER A 252 -51.23 41.70 -37.20
N PHE A 253 -50.65 42.76 -36.64
CA PHE A 253 -51.07 44.14 -36.84
C PHE A 253 -50.86 44.58 -38.30
N GLN A 254 -49.75 44.19 -38.91
CA GLN A 254 -49.50 44.42 -40.34
C GLN A 254 -50.56 43.74 -41.20
N THR A 255 -50.98 42.50 -40.88
CA THR A 255 -52.11 41.86 -41.56
C THR A 255 -53.40 42.69 -41.44
N GLY A 256 -53.62 43.34 -40.30
CA GLY A 256 -54.73 44.27 -40.12
C GLY A 256 -54.62 45.54 -40.97
N ILE A 257 -53.41 46.10 -41.11
CA ILE A 257 -53.13 47.22 -42.03
C ILE A 257 -53.44 46.78 -43.47
N ASP A 258 -52.90 45.65 -43.91
CA ASP A 258 -53.08 45.15 -45.28
C ASP A 258 -54.56 44.83 -45.56
N MET A 259 -55.32 44.40 -44.53
CA MET A 259 -56.76 44.16 -44.64
C MET A 259 -57.56 45.45 -44.91
N ALA A 260 -57.07 46.62 -44.50
CA ALA A 260 -57.76 47.89 -44.69
C ALA A 260 -57.93 48.26 -46.17
N ASP A 261 -56.94 47.88 -47.00
CA ASP A 261 -56.91 48.13 -48.46
C ASP A 261 -57.16 46.84 -49.28
N HIS A 262 -57.55 45.73 -48.63
CA HIS A 262 -57.72 44.45 -49.30
C HIS A 262 -58.93 44.47 -50.25
N PRO A 263 -58.80 43.96 -51.50
CA PRO A 263 -59.86 44.03 -52.51
C PRO A 263 -61.15 43.32 -52.08
N GLU A 264 -61.05 42.26 -51.28
CA GLU A 264 -62.18 41.44 -50.80
C GLU A 264 -62.57 41.75 -49.34
N ARG A 265 -62.15 42.91 -48.80
CA ARG A 265 -62.30 43.27 -47.37
C ARG A 265 -63.73 43.09 -46.84
N GLU A 266 -64.75 43.62 -47.53
CA GLU A 266 -66.14 43.56 -47.05
C GLU A 266 -66.68 42.13 -46.97
N GLU A 267 -66.29 41.25 -47.89
CA GLU A 267 -66.68 39.84 -47.89
C GLU A 267 -66.04 39.09 -46.72
N ILE A 268 -64.75 39.32 -46.49
CA ILE A 268 -64.01 38.72 -45.36
C ILE A 268 -64.61 39.18 -44.02
N LEU A 269 -64.93 40.47 -43.88
CA LEU A 269 -65.55 41.00 -42.66
C LEU A 269 -66.97 40.45 -42.44
N SER A 270 -67.68 40.07 -43.49
CA SER A 270 -69.03 39.49 -43.36
C SER A 270 -69.04 38.08 -42.74
N VAL A 271 -67.93 37.34 -42.89
CA VAL A 271 -67.76 35.98 -42.36
C VAL A 271 -67.23 35.98 -40.92
N LEU A 272 -66.66 37.10 -40.45
CA LEU A 272 -66.16 37.22 -39.09
C LEU A 272 -67.29 37.19 -38.03
N PRO A 273 -67.03 36.62 -36.84
CA PRO A 273 -67.93 36.74 -35.71
C PRO A 273 -68.26 38.22 -35.41
N PRO A 274 -69.52 38.59 -35.11
CA PRO A 274 -69.94 39.98 -34.99
C PRO A 274 -69.09 40.82 -34.02
N GLN A 275 -68.70 40.23 -32.89
CA GLN A 275 -67.85 40.90 -31.90
C GLN A 275 -66.46 41.21 -32.46
N LYS A 276 -65.83 40.26 -33.16
CA LYS A 276 -64.50 40.44 -33.75
C LYS A 276 -64.51 41.42 -34.92
N ARG A 277 -65.59 41.42 -35.70
CA ARG A 277 -65.82 42.43 -36.74
C ARG A 277 -65.90 43.84 -36.13
N ALA A 278 -66.67 44.02 -35.06
CA ALA A 278 -66.78 45.31 -34.37
C ALA A 278 -65.44 45.76 -33.78
N ASP A 279 -64.71 44.87 -33.10
CA ASP A 279 -63.39 45.16 -32.53
C ASP A 279 -62.39 45.59 -33.63
N PHE A 280 -62.36 44.88 -34.77
CA PHE A 280 -61.48 45.23 -35.90
C PHE A 280 -61.81 46.61 -36.48
N LEU A 281 -63.09 46.91 -36.70
CA LEU A 281 -63.50 48.23 -37.21
C LEU A 281 -63.13 49.36 -36.26
N ASP A 282 -63.29 49.17 -34.95
CA ASP A 282 -62.87 50.17 -33.93
C ASP A 282 -61.35 50.42 -33.97
N ILE A 283 -60.55 49.35 -34.07
CA ILE A 283 -59.09 49.44 -34.19
C ILE A 283 -58.69 50.13 -35.50
N GLU A 284 -59.31 49.74 -36.61
CA GLU A 284 -59.04 50.28 -37.94
C GLU A 284 -59.32 51.79 -37.98
N THR A 285 -60.46 52.23 -37.46
CA THR A 285 -60.82 53.65 -37.40
C THR A 285 -59.91 54.45 -36.48
N LYS A 286 -59.57 53.92 -35.30
CA LYS A 286 -58.78 54.69 -34.32
C LYS A 286 -57.29 54.75 -34.64
N TYR A 287 -56.73 53.70 -35.24
CA TYR A 287 -55.27 53.53 -35.29
C TYR A 287 -54.71 53.25 -36.68
N LEU A 288 -55.52 52.80 -37.65
CA LEU A 288 -55.04 52.45 -39.00
C LEU A 288 -55.39 53.52 -40.05
N LYS A 289 -56.61 54.05 -40.00
CA LYS A 289 -57.07 55.17 -40.81
C LYS A 289 -56.85 56.42 -39.97
N GLY A 290 -55.75 57.14 -40.22
CA GLY A 290 -55.25 58.24 -39.38
C GLY A 290 -56.16 59.46 -39.24
N GLU A 291 -57.34 59.32 -38.64
CA GLU A 291 -58.08 60.40 -38.01
C GLU A 291 -57.51 60.65 -36.60
N ASN A 292 -56.27 61.12 -36.56
CA ASN A 292 -55.76 61.80 -35.37
C ASN A 292 -56.58 63.08 -35.20
N ASN A 293 -57.58 63.03 -34.31
CA ASN A 293 -58.16 64.22 -33.71
C ASN A 293 -57.10 64.85 -32.78
N VAL A 294 -56.15 65.58 -33.38
CA VAL A 294 -55.33 66.56 -32.65
C VAL A 294 -56.21 67.78 -32.47
N GLU A 295 -56.83 67.94 -31.30
CA GLU A 295 -57.29 69.26 -30.86
C GLU A 295 -56.06 70.11 -30.54
N PRO A 296 -55.82 71.24 -31.22
CA PRO A 296 -54.77 72.16 -30.81
C PRO A 296 -55.21 72.93 -29.56
N SER A 297 -54.38 72.91 -28.52
CA SER A 297 -54.39 73.90 -27.43
C SER A 297 -53.60 75.15 -27.82
#